data_AF-A0A8T7BQ91-F1
#
_entry.id   AF-A0A8T7BQ91-F1
#
_cell.length_a   1.000
_cell.length_b   1.000
_cell.length_c   1.000
_cell.angle_alpha   90.00
_cell.angle_beta   90.00
_cell.angle_gamma   90.00
#
_symmetry.space_group_name_H-M   'P 1'
#
loop_
_entity.id
_entity.type
_entity.pdbx_description
1 polymer ?
#
loop_
_entity_poly.entity_id
_entity_poly.type
_entity_poly.pdbx_seq_one_letter_code
_entity_poly.pdbx_strand_id
1 'polypeptide(L)' 'GTAVAGNHLAYLIPCHRAIRSNGATGEYRWGNTLKEKIIAIESSIHNA' A
#
# COMPACT_ATOMS: atom_id res chain seq x y z
N GLY A 1 -4.54 5.07 -11.06
CA GLY A 1 -5.51 4.47 -10.12
C GLY A 1 -5.94 3.08 -10.56
N THR A 2 -6.42 2.95 -11.80
CA THR A 2 -7.02 1.72 -12.37
C THR A 2 -6.07 0.52 -12.44
N ALA A 3 -4.82 0.70 -12.89
CA ALA A 3 -3.84 -0.40 -12.98
C ALA A 3 -3.50 -1.02 -11.61
N VAL A 4 -3.42 -0.19 -10.57
CA VAL A 4 -3.12 -0.63 -9.18
C VAL A 4 -4.30 -1.39 -8.59
N ALA A 5 -5.54 -0.95 -8.87
CA ALA A 5 -6.76 -1.61 -8.42
C ALA A 5 -6.97 -2.99 -9.08
N GLY A 6 -6.40 -3.22 -10.26
CA GLY A 6 -6.44 -4.50 -10.98
C GLY A 6 -5.56 -5.60 -10.38
N ASN A 7 -4.71 -5.28 -9.39
CA ASN A 7 -3.83 -6.28 -8.80
C ASN A 7 -4.62 -7.27 -7.90
N HIS A 8 -4.49 -8.57 -8.18
CA HIS A 8 -5.04 -9.66 -7.37
C HIS A 8 -4.00 -10.29 -6.43
N LEU A 9 -2.72 -10.01 -6.62
CA LEU A 9 -1.61 -10.56 -5.86
C LEU A 9 -1.05 -9.47 -4.94
N ALA A 10 -1.75 -9.21 -3.82
CA ALA A 10 -1.27 -8.29 -2.79
C ALA A 10 0.12 -8.72 -2.30
N TYR A 11 0.91 -7.77 -1.79
CA TYR A 11 2.24 -8.01 -1.21
C TYR A 11 3.34 -8.38 -2.23
N LEU A 12 3.10 -9.37 -3.11
CA LEU A 12 4.02 -9.75 -4.18
C LEU A 12 4.20 -8.63 -5.21
N ILE A 13 3.07 -8.08 -5.67
CA ILE A 13 3.06 -6.81 -6.40
C ILE A 13 2.81 -5.71 -5.36
N PRO A 14 3.78 -4.82 -5.08
CA PRO A 14 3.75 -3.91 -3.94
C PRO A 14 2.86 -2.68 -4.21
N CYS A 15 1.62 -2.92 -4.61
CA CYS A 15 0.59 -1.91 -4.88
C CYS A 15 0.25 -1.05 -3.66
N HIS A 16 0.50 -1.54 -2.43
CA HIS A 16 0.38 -0.77 -1.20
C HIS A 16 1.42 0.37 -1.10
N ARG A 17 2.52 0.32 -1.86
CA ARG A 17 3.54 1.38 -1.90
C ARG A 17 3.20 2.54 -2.83
N ALA A 18 2.13 2.42 -3.63
CA ALA A 18 1.67 3.53 -4.46
C ALA A 18 0.94 4.56 -3.58
N ILE A 19 1.60 5.70 -3.33
CA ILE A 19 1.10 6.82 -2.51
C ILE A 19 0.89 8.04 -3.41
N ARG A 20 -0.12 8.86 -3.11
CA ARG A 20 -0.38 10.11 -3.84
C ARG A 20 0.69 11.15 -3.53
N SER A 21 0.91 12.10 -4.42
CA SER A 21 1.90 13.18 -4.24
C SER A 21 1.63 14.06 -3.02
N ASN A 22 0.39 14.13 -2.56
CA ASN A 22 0.00 14.85 -1.34
C ASN A 22 0.18 14.02 -0.05
N GLY A 23 0.83 12.86 -0.12
CA GLY A 23 1.07 11.98 1.02
C GLY A 23 -0.12 11.08 1.40
N ALA A 24 -1.28 11.23 0.76
CA ALA A 24 -2.42 10.36 1.04
C ALA A 24 -2.18 8.95 0.49
N THR A 25 -2.44 7.93 1.31
CA THR A 25 -2.36 6.52 0.91
C THR A 25 -3.33 6.20 -0.24
N GLY A 26 -4.47 6.88 -0.31
CA GLY A 26 -5.49 6.62 -1.32
C GLY A 26 -6.15 5.25 -1.13
N GLU A 27 -6.99 4.85 -2.09
CA GLU A 27 -7.77 3.61 -1.98
C GLU A 27 -6.91 2.35 -2.16
N TYR A 28 -7.38 1.27 -1.55
CA TYR A 28 -6.78 -0.06 -1.64
C TYR A 28 -7.84 -1.14 -1.79
N ARG A 29 -7.62 -2.12 -2.67
CA ARG A 29 -8.57 -3.21 -2.95
C ARG A 29 -9.01 -3.95 -1.68
N TRP A 30 -8.08 -4.18 -0.76
CA TRP A 30 -8.33 -4.88 0.51
C TRP A 30 -8.59 -3.93 1.69
N GLY A 31 -8.88 -2.65 1.41
CA GLY A 31 -9.18 -1.63 2.40
C GLY A 31 -7.95 -0.85 2.89
N ASN A 32 -8.16 0.44 3.18
CA ASN A 32 -7.09 1.36 3.57
C ASN A 32 -6.39 0.95 4.87
N THR A 33 -7.12 0.42 5.84
CA THR A 33 -6.55 -0.05 7.12
C THR A 33 -5.47 -1.11 6.90
N LEU A 34 -5.67 -2.01 5.93
CA LEU A 34 -4.65 -3.02 5.63
C LEU A 34 -3.43 -2.38 4.95
N LYS A 35 -3.64 -1.45 4.01
CA LYS A 35 -2.56 -0.70 3.34
C LYS A 35 -1.67 0.02 4.36
N GLU A 36 -2.28 0.73 5.30
CA GLU A 36 -1.57 1.46 6.36
C GLU A 36 -0.78 0.52 7.28
N LYS A 37 -1.38 -0.60 7.70
CA LYS A 37 -0.67 -1.61 8.52
C LYS A 37 0.55 -2.17 7.81
N ILE A 38 0.45 -2.52 6.53
CA ILE A 38 1.59 -3.05 5.76
C ILE A 38 2.71 -2.01 5.67
N ILE A 39 2.37 -0.76 5.33
CA ILE A 39 3.35 0.34 5.25
C ILE A 39 4.04 0.56 6.60
N ALA A 40 3.28 0.55 7.70
CA ALA A 40 3.83 0.72 9.05
C ALA A 40 4.80 -0.40 9.42
N ILE A 41 4.45 -1.66 9.12
CA ILE A 41 5.33 -2.81 9.34
C ILE A 41 6.62 -2.68 8.51
N GLU A 42 6.51 -2.41 7.20
CA GLU A 42 7.69 -2.21 6.34
C GLU A 42 8.60 -1.09 6.85
N SER A 43 8.01 0.02 7.31
CA SER A 43 8.73 1.15 7.89
C SER A 43 9.43 0.77 9.20
N SER A 44 8.82 -0.08 10.02
CA SER A 44 9.44 -0.55 11.27
C SER A 44 10.66 -1.44 11.03
N ILE A 45 10.64 -2.22 9.94
CA ILE A 45 11.78 -3.07 9.55
C ILE A 45 12.95 -2.23 9.03
N HIS A 46 12.68 -1.12 8.35
CA HIS A 46 13.75 -0.27 7.79
C HIS A 46 14.49 0.57 8.85
N ASN A 47 13.88 0.76 10.02
CA ASN A 47 14.43 1.57 11.11
C ASN A 47 14.97 0.74 12.29
N ALA A 48 15.00 -0.59 12.15
CA ALA A 48 15.59 -1.52 13.11
C ALA A 48 17.02 -1.87 12.67
#